data_AF-A0A2N6UAJ0-F1
#
_entry.id   AF-A0A2N6UAJ0-F1
#
_cell.length_a   1.000
_cell.length_b   1.000
_cell.length_c   1.000
_cell.angle_alpha   90.00
_cell.angle_beta   90.00
_cell.angle_gamma   90.00
#
_symmetry.space_group_name_H-M   'P 1'
#
loop_
_entity.id
_entity.type
_entity.pdbx_description
1 polymer ?
#
loop_
_entity_poly.entity_id
_entity_poly.type
_entity_poly.pdbx_seq_one_letter_code
_entity_poly.pdbx_strand_id
1 'polypeptide(L)'
;MGLSTFYQSIEQSIEQKNYYAEISTTLILIDICSKVEYPNIVEQNKRYKKWINNYYLEFIPKDLKNKYLDAENIYFLRNAILNQGSSNPNTTDYYQKYGKQIVFDIIPTVFPSTLNKKIFTATAPQRSSLYPDLFFDIHYFCQSVINSVKSWEEDNREKIEKNKELFFSIAIAGIDKHNPNKMVIMRKI
;
A
#
# COMPACT_ATOMS: atom_id res chain seq x y z
N MET A 1 15.96 5.31 -9.80
CA MET A 1 14.88 4.33 -9.61
C MET A 1 13.61 5.13 -9.58
N GLY A 2 12.76 4.94 -10.58
CA GLY A 2 11.46 5.60 -10.62
C GLY A 2 10.42 4.80 -9.85
N LEU A 3 9.25 5.40 -9.66
CA LEU A 3 8.10 4.68 -9.09
C LEU A 3 7.69 3.49 -9.97
N SER A 4 8.03 3.51 -11.27
CA SER A 4 7.82 2.42 -12.22
C SER A 4 8.36 1.06 -11.77
N THR A 5 9.47 1.02 -11.03
CA THR A 5 10.02 -0.25 -10.50
C THR A 5 9.10 -0.89 -9.47
N PHE A 6 8.38 -0.08 -8.68
CA PHE A 6 7.39 -0.59 -7.73
C PHE A 6 6.19 -1.18 -8.47
N TYR A 7 5.66 -0.49 -9.49
CA TYR A 7 4.51 -1.00 -10.26
C TYR A 7 4.86 -2.33 -10.93
N GLN A 8 6.03 -2.42 -11.56
CA GLN A 8 6.50 -3.66 -12.19
C GLN A 8 6.63 -4.80 -11.18
N SER A 9 7.12 -4.51 -9.97
CA SER A 9 7.25 -5.52 -8.92
C SER A 9 5.89 -6.00 -8.42
N ILE A 10 4.90 -5.09 -8.31
CA ILE A 10 3.53 -5.43 -7.92
C ILE A 10 2.84 -6.23 -9.05
N GLU A 11 2.96 -5.80 -10.30
CA GLU A 11 2.41 -6.49 -11.49
C GLU A 11 2.97 -7.92 -11.61
N GLN A 12 4.29 -8.10 -11.43
CA GLN A 12 4.90 -9.44 -11.38
C GLN A 12 4.39 -10.27 -10.20
N SER A 13 4.13 -9.64 -9.05
CA SER A 13 3.57 -10.33 -7.89
C SER A 13 2.13 -10.79 -8.14
N ILE A 14 1.32 -10.00 -8.86
CA ILE A 14 -0.03 -10.38 -9.31
C ILE A 14 0.05 -11.62 -10.21
N GLU A 15 0.90 -11.59 -11.24
CA GLU A 15 1.07 -12.71 -12.18
C GLU A 15 1.47 -14.01 -11.49
N GLN A 16 2.36 -13.90 -10.49
CA GLN A 16 2.87 -15.04 -9.73
C GLN A 16 1.97 -15.44 -8.55
N LYS A 17 0.86 -14.73 -8.31
CA LYS A 17 -0.02 -14.94 -7.15
C LYS A 17 0.71 -14.80 -5.81
N ASN A 18 1.74 -13.95 -5.75
CA ASN A 18 2.48 -13.66 -4.54
C ASN A 18 1.77 -12.53 -3.77
N TYR A 19 0.66 -12.88 -3.12
CA TYR A 19 -0.24 -11.92 -2.48
C TYR A 19 0.44 -11.07 -1.39
N TYR A 20 1.35 -11.67 -0.63
CA TYR A 20 2.11 -10.95 0.40
C TYR A 20 3.04 -9.91 -0.21
N ALA A 21 3.78 -10.27 -1.27
CA ALA A 21 4.62 -9.31 -1.98
C ALA A 21 3.78 -8.21 -2.63
N GLU A 22 2.67 -8.59 -3.28
CA GLU A 22 1.76 -7.67 -3.94
C GLU A 22 1.25 -6.56 -3.00
N ILE A 23 0.68 -6.96 -1.85
CA ILE A 23 0.12 -5.99 -0.90
C ILE A 23 1.23 -5.23 -0.18
N SER A 24 2.28 -5.90 0.29
CA SER A 24 3.35 -5.23 1.05
C SER A 24 4.08 -4.20 0.20
N THR A 25 4.41 -4.52 -1.07
CA THR A 25 5.02 -3.57 -2.00
C THR A 25 4.07 -2.41 -2.32
N THR A 26 2.77 -2.67 -2.48
CA THR A 26 1.75 -1.62 -2.67
C THR A 26 1.69 -0.65 -1.47
N LEU A 27 1.71 -1.18 -0.24
CA LEU A 27 1.67 -0.35 0.97
C LEU A 27 2.95 0.46 1.16
N ILE A 28 4.12 -0.10 0.80
CA ILE A 28 5.40 0.62 0.76
C ILE A 28 5.37 1.75 -0.28
N LEU A 29 4.80 1.49 -1.45
CA LEU A 29 4.67 2.49 -2.51
C LEU A 29 3.87 3.71 -2.02
N ILE A 30 2.75 3.51 -1.32
CA ILE A 30 1.97 4.60 -0.73
C ILE A 30 2.81 5.40 0.29
N ASP A 31 3.60 4.70 1.12
CA ASP A 31 4.51 5.33 2.08
C ASP A 31 5.49 6.29 1.39
N ILE A 32 6.10 5.83 0.29
CA ILE A 32 7.03 6.62 -0.52
C ILE A 32 6.33 7.82 -1.16
N CYS A 33 5.20 7.60 -1.84
CA CYS A 33 4.41 8.68 -2.46
C CYS A 33 3.99 9.74 -1.43
N SER A 34 3.56 9.32 -0.25
CA SER A 34 3.17 10.24 0.83
C SER A 34 4.34 11.08 1.34
N LYS A 35 5.56 10.53 1.36
CA LYS A 35 6.76 11.24 1.80
C LYS A 35 7.24 12.24 0.75
N VAL A 36 7.18 11.87 -0.52
CA VAL A 36 7.48 12.79 -1.64
C VAL A 36 6.46 13.93 -1.70
N GLU A 37 5.18 13.62 -1.51
CA GLU A 37 4.11 14.62 -1.58
C GLU A 37 4.13 15.58 -0.38
N TYR A 38 4.42 15.05 0.82
CA TYR A 38 4.39 15.81 2.07
C TYR A 38 5.72 15.72 2.82
N PRO A 39 6.84 16.23 2.27
CA PRO A 39 8.16 16.06 2.86
C PRO A 39 8.29 16.71 4.24
N ASN A 40 7.53 17.80 4.46
CA ASN A 40 7.50 18.59 5.69
C ASN A 40 6.59 18.01 6.79
N ILE A 41 5.78 16.99 6.50
CA ILE A 41 4.97 16.31 7.51
C ILE A 41 5.81 15.20 8.15
N VAL A 42 6.23 15.44 9.40
CA VAL A 42 7.10 14.54 10.16
C VAL A 42 6.38 13.22 10.47
N GLU A 43 5.12 13.29 10.87
CA GLU A 43 4.37 12.11 11.30
C GLU A 43 3.96 11.25 10.11
N GLN A 44 4.48 10.00 10.06
CA GLN A 44 4.20 9.06 8.98
C GLN A 44 2.71 8.80 8.80
N ASN A 45 2.01 8.51 9.90
CA ASN A 45 0.58 8.25 9.88
C ASN A 45 -0.21 9.42 9.25
N LYS A 46 0.20 10.66 9.47
CA LYS A 46 -0.48 11.85 9.00
C LYS A 46 -0.27 12.03 7.50
N ARG A 47 0.97 11.95 7.01
CA ARG A 47 1.23 12.03 5.56
C ARG A 47 0.62 10.87 4.79
N TYR A 48 0.73 9.64 5.32
CA TYR A 48 0.20 8.43 4.70
C TYR A 48 -1.32 8.52 4.50
N LYS A 49 -2.04 8.83 5.59
CA LYS A 49 -3.50 9.00 5.54
C LYS A 49 -3.92 10.16 4.67
N LYS A 50 -3.16 11.27 4.67
CA LYS A 50 -3.44 12.42 3.81
C LYS A 50 -3.31 12.07 2.34
N TRP A 51 -2.27 11.32 1.95
CA TRP A 51 -2.09 10.89 0.56
C TRP A 51 -3.24 9.97 0.12
N ILE A 52 -3.62 9.00 0.96
CA ILE A 52 -4.76 8.12 0.67
C ILE A 52 -6.04 8.91 0.43
N ASN A 53 -6.38 9.84 1.33
CA ASN A 53 -7.60 10.64 1.18
C ASN A 53 -7.58 11.50 -0.08
N ASN A 54 -6.42 12.07 -0.45
CA ASN A 54 -6.34 13.02 -1.55
C ASN A 54 -6.22 12.37 -2.93
N TYR A 55 -5.61 11.18 -3.02
CA TYR A 55 -5.29 10.55 -4.31
C TYR A 55 -5.96 9.19 -4.49
N TYR A 56 -5.89 8.31 -3.48
CA TYR A 56 -6.42 6.96 -3.65
C TYR A 56 -7.94 6.91 -3.53
N LEU A 57 -8.51 7.42 -2.44
CA LEU A 57 -9.96 7.35 -2.21
C LEU A 57 -10.76 8.23 -3.17
N GLU A 58 -10.16 9.29 -3.72
CA GLU A 58 -10.76 10.08 -4.79
C GLU A 58 -10.71 9.38 -6.14
N PHE A 59 -9.74 8.47 -6.35
CA PHE A 59 -9.62 7.68 -7.57
C PHE A 59 -10.60 6.50 -7.64
N ILE A 60 -11.00 5.94 -6.48
CA ILE A 60 -11.94 4.80 -6.46
C ILE A 60 -13.34 5.24 -6.98
N PRO A 61 -13.95 4.46 -7.90
CA PRO A 61 -15.33 4.68 -8.35
C PRO A 61 -16.33 4.77 -7.20
N LYS A 62 -17.29 5.71 -7.29
CA LYS A 62 -18.26 6.00 -6.21
C LYS A 62 -19.07 4.77 -5.77
N ASP A 63 -19.40 3.88 -6.70
CA ASP A 63 -20.15 2.63 -6.47
C ASP A 63 -19.32 1.55 -5.75
N LEU A 64 -17.99 1.66 -5.79
CA LEU A 64 -17.07 0.79 -5.06
C LEU A 64 -16.59 1.40 -3.75
N LYS A 65 -16.86 2.68 -3.49
CA LYS A 65 -16.53 3.32 -2.20
C LYS A 65 -17.29 2.62 -1.07
N ASN A 66 -16.53 2.19 -0.07
CA ASN A 66 -17.05 1.65 1.17
C ASN A 66 -16.56 2.52 2.31
N LYS A 67 -17.46 2.97 3.21
CA LYS A 67 -17.06 3.84 4.32
C LYS A 67 -15.97 3.23 5.20
N TYR A 68 -15.88 1.91 5.30
CA TYR A 68 -14.88 1.20 6.10
C TYR A 68 -13.54 1.04 5.40
N LEU A 69 -13.45 1.13 4.06
CA LEU A 69 -12.16 1.22 3.37
C LEU A 69 -11.68 2.68 3.38
N ASP A 70 -11.36 3.19 4.57
CA ASP A 70 -10.89 4.55 4.79
C ASP A 70 -9.37 4.60 5.01
N ALA A 71 -8.83 5.82 5.05
CA ALA A 71 -7.40 6.04 5.24
C ALA A 71 -6.89 5.50 6.59
N GLU A 72 -7.73 5.54 7.62
CA GLU A 72 -7.42 4.96 8.92
C GLU A 72 -7.23 3.44 8.81
N ASN A 73 -8.23 2.69 8.33
CA ASN A 73 -8.17 1.23 8.20
C ASN A 73 -7.06 0.77 7.25
N ILE A 74 -6.79 1.50 6.15
CA ILE A 74 -5.64 1.18 5.28
C ILE A 74 -4.30 1.40 6.02
N TYR A 75 -4.19 2.46 6.85
CA TYR A 75 -3.00 2.65 7.69
C TYR A 75 -2.84 1.55 8.76
N PHE A 76 -3.95 1.04 9.31
CA PHE A 76 -3.91 -0.10 10.22
C PHE A 76 -3.47 -1.39 9.51
N LEU A 77 -4.01 -1.65 8.32
CA LEU A 77 -3.57 -2.75 7.46
C LEU A 77 -2.06 -2.67 7.17
N ARG A 78 -1.55 -1.46 6.88
CA ARG A 78 -0.12 -1.22 6.71
C ARG A 78 0.69 -1.64 7.92
N ASN A 79 0.26 -1.28 9.13
CA ASN A 79 0.98 -1.66 10.34
C ASN A 79 0.87 -3.16 10.62
N ALA A 80 -0.30 -3.76 10.38
CA ALA A 80 -0.53 -5.19 10.48
C ALA A 80 0.44 -5.98 9.60
N ILE A 81 0.51 -5.65 8.31
CA ILE A 81 1.33 -6.38 7.34
C ILE A 81 2.83 -6.11 7.53
N LEU A 82 3.22 -4.87 7.81
CA LEU A 82 4.65 -4.50 7.81
C LEU A 82 5.34 -4.60 9.18
N ASN A 83 4.62 -4.62 10.31
CA ASN A 83 5.27 -4.54 11.63
C ASN A 83 4.64 -5.42 12.72
N GLN A 84 3.32 -5.63 12.72
CA GLN A 84 2.62 -6.23 13.87
C GLN A 84 2.22 -7.70 13.66
N GLY A 85 2.01 -8.13 12.41
CA GLY A 85 1.59 -9.49 12.06
C GLY A 85 0.12 -9.83 12.33
N SER A 86 -0.65 -8.95 12.99
CA SER A 86 -2.08 -9.15 13.29
C SER A 86 -2.95 -8.24 12.43
N SER A 87 -3.89 -8.83 11.67
CA SER A 87 -4.88 -8.08 10.87
C SER A 87 -6.00 -7.46 11.70
N ASN A 88 -6.24 -7.98 12.93
CA ASN A 88 -7.23 -7.42 13.85
C ASN A 88 -6.72 -6.09 14.42
N PRO A 89 -7.31 -4.95 14.01
CA PRO A 89 -6.83 -3.64 14.43
C PRO A 89 -7.19 -3.34 15.90
N ASN A 90 -8.20 -4.01 16.46
CA ASN A 90 -8.66 -3.87 17.85
C ASN A 90 -7.67 -4.42 18.89
N THR A 91 -6.57 -5.04 18.45
CA THR A 91 -5.47 -5.49 19.32
C THR A 91 -4.62 -4.34 19.88
N THR A 92 -4.87 -3.10 19.44
CA THR A 92 -4.14 -1.92 19.90
C THR A 92 -5.09 -0.83 20.42
N ASP A 93 -4.72 -0.19 21.53
CA ASP A 93 -5.47 0.95 22.09
C ASP A 93 -5.54 2.13 21.12
N TYR A 94 -4.54 2.26 20.26
CA TYR A 94 -4.49 3.29 19.22
C TYR A 94 -5.66 3.14 18.24
N TYR A 95 -6.05 1.92 17.85
CA TYR A 95 -7.18 1.73 16.94
C TYR A 95 -8.50 2.16 17.57
N GLN A 96 -8.75 1.74 18.80
CA GLN A 96 -9.99 2.10 19.52
C GLN A 96 -10.11 3.62 19.69
N LYS A 97 -8.99 4.31 19.89
CA LYS A 97 -8.97 5.76 20.11
C LYS A 97 -9.07 6.60 18.84
N TYR A 98 -8.52 6.12 17.72
CA TYR A 98 -8.35 6.92 16.50
C TYR A 98 -9.04 6.35 15.25
N GLY A 99 -9.62 5.16 15.32
CA GLY A 99 -10.44 4.58 14.26
C GLY A 99 -11.72 5.39 14.06
N LYS A 100 -12.04 5.73 12.81
CA LYS A 100 -13.29 6.42 12.47
C LYS A 100 -14.41 5.44 12.15
N GLN A 101 -14.11 4.46 11.31
CA GLN A 101 -15.03 3.39 10.93
C GLN A 101 -14.47 2.07 11.45
N ILE A 102 -14.75 1.79 12.72
CA ILE A 102 -14.20 0.62 13.43
C ILE A 102 -14.73 -0.67 12.78
N VAL A 103 -13.81 -1.57 12.48
CA VAL A 103 -14.06 -2.93 11.98
C VAL A 103 -13.51 -3.95 12.95
N PHE A 104 -14.05 -5.16 12.94
CA PHE A 104 -13.53 -6.25 13.75
C PHE A 104 -12.21 -6.80 13.16
N ASP A 105 -12.17 -7.01 11.85
CA ASP A 105 -10.99 -7.47 11.13
C ASP A 105 -10.89 -6.80 9.75
N ILE A 106 -9.67 -6.69 9.22
CA ILE A 106 -9.40 -6.25 7.86
C ILE A 106 -8.85 -7.46 7.10
N ILE A 107 -9.61 -7.94 6.12
CA ILE A 107 -9.38 -9.22 5.45
C ILE A 107 -9.12 -8.96 3.96
N PRO A 108 -7.85 -8.81 3.55
CA PRO A 108 -7.46 -8.90 2.14
C PRO A 108 -7.73 -10.31 1.63
N THR A 109 -8.36 -10.44 0.47
CA THR A 109 -8.66 -11.74 -0.13
C THR A 109 -8.67 -11.67 -1.65
N VAL A 110 -8.68 -12.82 -2.33
CA VAL A 110 -8.82 -12.90 -3.79
C VAL A 110 -10.25 -13.28 -4.10
N PHE A 111 -11.00 -12.35 -4.69
CA PHE A 111 -12.37 -12.63 -5.10
C PHE A 111 -12.40 -13.36 -6.44
N PRO A 112 -13.43 -14.21 -6.65
CA PRO A 112 -13.69 -14.78 -7.96
C PRO A 112 -13.86 -13.68 -9.02
N SER A 113 -13.36 -13.90 -10.22
CA SER A 113 -13.52 -12.96 -11.35
C SER A 113 -14.97 -12.67 -11.70
N THR A 114 -15.89 -13.59 -11.38
CA THR A 114 -17.33 -13.45 -11.55
C THR A 114 -17.99 -12.51 -10.54
N LEU A 115 -17.29 -12.14 -9.46
CA LEU A 115 -17.80 -11.21 -8.46
C LEU A 115 -17.47 -9.76 -8.85
N ASN A 116 -18.54 -9.00 -9.13
CA ASN A 116 -18.43 -7.57 -9.46
C ASN A 116 -18.03 -6.72 -8.24
N LYS A 117 -18.42 -7.13 -7.02
CA LYS A 117 -18.02 -6.43 -5.79
C LYS A 117 -16.54 -6.63 -5.53
N LYS A 118 -15.82 -5.54 -5.27
CA LYS A 118 -14.38 -5.55 -4.92
C LYS A 118 -14.09 -5.19 -3.47
N ILE A 119 -15.04 -4.57 -2.80
CA ILE A 119 -14.95 -4.17 -1.39
C ILE A 119 -16.33 -4.38 -0.76
N PHE A 120 -16.41 -5.07 0.37
CA PHE A 120 -17.66 -5.19 1.13
C PHE A 120 -17.40 -5.46 2.61
N THR A 121 -18.44 -5.32 3.40
CA THR A 121 -18.43 -5.66 4.82
C THR A 121 -19.42 -6.77 5.13
N ALA A 122 -19.07 -7.66 6.04
CA ALA A 122 -19.97 -8.70 6.53
C ALA A 122 -19.77 -8.89 8.05
N THR A 123 -20.81 -9.36 8.74
CA THR A 123 -20.74 -9.66 10.17
C THR A 123 -20.96 -11.16 10.36
N ALA A 124 -20.00 -11.84 10.98
CA ALA A 124 -20.16 -13.26 11.29
C ALA A 124 -21.31 -13.46 12.31
N PRO A 125 -22.18 -14.48 12.15
CA PRO A 125 -23.33 -14.69 13.03
C PRO A 125 -22.98 -14.86 14.52
N GLN A 126 -21.76 -15.31 14.82
CA GLN A 126 -21.28 -15.58 16.18
C GLN A 126 -20.43 -14.45 16.77
N ARG A 127 -20.16 -13.36 16.03
CA ARG A 127 -19.41 -12.20 16.53
C ARG A 127 -20.38 -11.13 17.05
N SER A 128 -19.94 -10.39 18.07
CA SER A 128 -20.65 -9.20 18.55
C SER A 128 -21.05 -8.33 17.36
N SER A 129 -22.32 -7.94 17.25
CA SER A 129 -22.86 -7.15 16.15
C SER A 129 -22.35 -5.70 16.11
N LEU A 130 -21.37 -5.36 16.97
CA LEU A 130 -20.90 -4.00 17.16
C LEU A 130 -20.11 -3.49 15.94
N TYR A 131 -19.28 -4.34 15.33
CA TYR A 131 -18.42 -3.98 14.19
C TYR A 131 -18.40 -5.09 13.12
N PRO A 132 -18.45 -4.76 11.82
CA PRO A 132 -18.32 -5.75 10.76
C PRO A 132 -16.84 -6.10 10.48
N ASP A 133 -16.62 -7.19 9.74
CA ASP A 133 -15.35 -7.47 9.08
C ASP A 133 -15.32 -6.74 7.72
N LEU A 134 -14.17 -6.16 7.37
CA LEU A 134 -13.93 -5.52 6.07
C LEU A 134 -13.20 -6.47 5.13
N PHE A 135 -13.80 -6.74 3.98
CA PHE A 135 -13.20 -7.55 2.91
C PHE A 135 -12.89 -6.69 1.70
N PHE A 136 -11.73 -6.91 1.09
CA PHE A 136 -11.40 -6.31 -0.20
C PHE A 136 -10.56 -7.26 -1.06
N ASP A 137 -10.74 -7.12 -2.38
CA ASP A 137 -9.97 -7.85 -3.37
C ASP A 137 -8.54 -7.31 -3.47
N ILE A 138 -7.56 -8.19 -3.30
CA ILE A 138 -6.13 -7.86 -3.26
C ILE A 138 -5.69 -7.25 -4.60
N HIS A 139 -6.02 -7.92 -5.71
CA HIS A 139 -5.62 -7.49 -7.05
C HIS A 139 -6.23 -6.15 -7.42
N TYR A 140 -7.51 -5.97 -7.12
CA TYR A 140 -8.18 -4.69 -7.32
C TYR A 140 -7.55 -3.57 -6.49
N PHE A 141 -7.29 -3.81 -5.19
CA PHE A 141 -6.66 -2.81 -4.33
C PHE A 141 -5.28 -2.41 -4.88
N CYS A 142 -4.43 -3.38 -5.19
CA CYS A 142 -3.08 -3.10 -5.67
C CYS A 142 -3.08 -2.40 -7.04
N GLN A 143 -3.91 -2.85 -7.98
CA GLN A 143 -4.02 -2.23 -9.30
C GLN A 143 -4.61 -0.82 -9.22
N SER A 144 -5.62 -0.59 -8.39
CA SER A 144 -6.22 0.74 -8.22
C SER A 144 -5.27 1.73 -7.54
N VAL A 145 -4.43 1.27 -6.61
CA VAL A 145 -3.33 2.07 -6.07
C VAL A 145 -2.31 2.40 -7.16
N ILE A 146 -1.85 1.43 -7.96
CA ILE A 146 -0.93 1.70 -9.08
C ILE A 146 -1.50 2.79 -9.99
N ASN A 147 -2.77 2.67 -10.37
CA ASN A 147 -3.40 3.63 -11.28
C ASN A 147 -3.52 5.03 -10.64
N SER A 148 -3.87 5.10 -9.36
CA SER A 148 -3.89 6.34 -8.59
C SER A 148 -2.51 6.99 -8.52
N VAL A 149 -1.45 6.21 -8.29
CA VAL A 149 -0.08 6.73 -8.25
C VAL A 149 0.36 7.20 -9.64
N LYS A 150 0.07 6.45 -10.71
CA LYS A 150 0.38 6.87 -12.09
C LYS A 150 -0.26 8.22 -12.42
N SER A 151 -1.54 8.42 -12.05
CA SER A 151 -2.23 9.71 -12.21
C SER A 151 -1.58 10.81 -11.37
N TRP A 152 -1.23 10.55 -10.11
CA TRP A 152 -0.52 11.51 -9.28
C TRP A 152 0.88 11.86 -9.82
N GLU A 153 1.60 10.88 -10.35
CA GLU A 153 2.96 11.03 -10.91
C GLU A 153 2.96 11.97 -12.12
N GLU A 154 1.94 11.87 -12.99
CA GLU A 154 1.78 12.77 -14.14
C GLU A 154 1.75 14.24 -13.73
N ASP A 155 1.03 14.56 -12.65
CA ASP A 155 0.89 15.93 -12.13
C ASP A 155 2.07 16.38 -11.26
N ASN A 156 2.95 15.46 -10.82
CA ASN A 156 3.96 15.73 -9.78
C ASN A 156 5.39 15.40 -10.20
N ARG A 157 5.68 15.29 -11.51
CA ARG A 157 7.02 14.94 -12.04
C ARG A 157 8.16 15.77 -11.45
N GLU A 158 8.02 17.09 -11.39
CA GLU A 158 9.07 17.98 -10.86
C GLU A 158 9.31 17.72 -9.36
N LYS A 159 8.23 17.48 -8.60
CA LYS A 159 8.30 17.15 -7.17
C LYS A 159 9.00 15.82 -6.94
N ILE A 160 8.68 14.81 -7.76
CA ILE A 160 9.33 13.49 -7.74
C ILE A 160 10.82 13.63 -8.04
N GLU A 161 11.20 14.37 -9.08
CA GLU A 161 12.61 14.55 -9.45
C GLU A 161 13.40 15.27 -8.35
N LYS A 162 12.82 16.29 -7.71
CA LYS A 162 13.42 16.99 -6.57
C LYS A 162 13.62 16.13 -5.32
N ASN A 163 12.92 15.00 -5.22
CA ASN A 163 12.95 14.11 -4.06
C ASN A 163 13.49 12.71 -4.41
N LYS A 164 14.16 12.55 -5.56
CA LYS A 164 14.60 11.24 -6.06
C LYS A 164 15.59 10.54 -5.13
N GLU A 165 16.33 11.30 -4.32
CA GLU A 165 17.23 10.80 -3.29
C GLU A 165 16.51 10.10 -2.12
N LEU A 166 15.20 10.31 -1.97
CA LEU A 166 14.38 9.58 -1.00
C LEU A 166 14.10 8.14 -1.45
N PHE A 167 14.31 7.82 -2.73
CA PHE A 167 14.06 6.48 -3.24
C PHE A 167 15.21 5.54 -2.88
N PHE A 168 14.83 4.43 -2.25
CA PHE A 168 15.75 3.33 -1.98
C PHE A 168 16.35 2.81 -3.29
N SER A 169 17.65 2.53 -3.30
CA SER A 169 18.35 1.98 -4.46
C SER A 169 18.99 0.65 -4.14
N ILE A 170 18.83 -0.31 -5.06
CA ILE A 170 19.46 -1.63 -5.00
C ILE A 170 20.65 -1.63 -5.97
N ALA A 171 21.77 -2.17 -5.53
CA ALA A 171 22.96 -2.33 -6.35
C ALA A 171 23.23 -3.81 -6.65
N ILE A 172 23.73 -4.08 -7.85
CA ILE A 172 24.27 -5.37 -8.23
C ILE A 172 25.78 -5.30 -8.03
N ALA A 173 26.32 -6.24 -7.26
CA ALA A 173 27.75 -6.41 -7.09
C ALA A 173 28.25 -7.54 -7.98
N GLY A 174 29.38 -7.32 -8.64
CA GLY A 174 30.14 -8.34 -9.36
C GLY A 174 31.59 -8.33 -8.90
N ILE A 175 32.26 -9.48 -8.96
CA ILE A 175 33.70 -9.55 -8.74
C ILE A 175 34.38 -9.49 -10.11
N ASP A 176 35.42 -8.67 -10.23
CA ASP A 176 36.21 -8.55 -11.45
C ASP A 176 36.86 -9.92 -11.77
N LYS A 177 36.53 -10.47 -12.94
CA LYS A 177 37.02 -11.78 -13.38
C LYS A 177 38.55 -11.86 -13.45
N HIS A 178 39.23 -10.73 -13.65
CA HIS A 178 40.68 -10.66 -13.76
C HIS A 178 41.36 -10.17 -12.47
N ASN A 179 40.59 -9.70 -11.49
CA ASN A 179 41.10 -9.30 -10.18
C ASN A 179 40.08 -9.66 -9.08
N PRO A 180 40.19 -10.84 -8.47
CA PRO A 180 39.25 -11.31 -7.44
C PRO A 180 39.15 -10.40 -6.19
N ASN A 181 40.13 -9.52 -5.97
CA ASN A 181 40.13 -8.55 -4.87
C ASN A 181 39.38 -7.26 -5.22
N LYS A 182 38.84 -7.14 -6.44
CA LYS A 182 38.13 -5.96 -6.91
C LYS A 182 36.65 -6.29 -7.10
N MET A 183 35.81 -5.59 -6.32
CA MET A 183 34.36 -5.61 -6.46
C MET A 183 33.89 -4.42 -7.30
N VAL A 184 33.04 -4.69 -8.29
CA VAL A 184 32.34 -3.71 -9.09
C VAL A 184 30.92 -3.58 -8.57
N ILE A 185 30.50 -2.36 -8.24
CA ILE A 185 29.14 -2.06 -7.79
C ILE A 185 28.45 -1.29 -8.92
N MET A 186 27.40 -1.89 -9.48
CA MET A 186 26.50 -1.23 -10.42
C MET A 186 25.21 -0.92 -9.68
N ARG A 187 25.00 0.35 -9.30
CA ARG A 187 23.70 0.79 -8.81
C ARG A 187 22.70 0.66 -9.95
N LYS A 188 21.64 -0.12 -9.76
CA LYS A 188 20.46 0.04 -10.62
C LYS A 188 19.83 1.36 -10.18
N ILE A 189 20.05 2.39 -11.00
CA ILE A 189 19.27 3.62 -10.90
C ILE A 189 17.91 3.24 -11.44
#